data_AF-A0A8H6DVB5-F1
#
_entry.id   AF-A0A8H6DVB5-F1
#
_cell.length_a   1.000
_cell.length_b   1.000
_cell.length_c   1.000
_cell.angle_alpha   90.00
_cell.angle_beta   90.00
_cell.angle_gamma   90.00
#
_symmetry.space_group_name_H-M   'P 1'
#
loop_
_entity.id
_entity.type
_entity.pdbx_description
1 polymer ?
#
loop_
_entity_poly.entity_id
_entity_poly.type
_entity_poly.pdbx_seq_one_letter_code
_entity_poly.pdbx_strand_id
1 'polypeptide(L)'
;MQLALLARAQELSNVEIRLGARVVDVDIEATVAFLSDGQRVAGDLIIAADGVKSTLKAKVCPPEAVVPLPTGEAAYRFTLSRDLLESDPRLQELVQRSWATRWDGPSRHVVAYPVQNHRLLNVVLIHPDNGDAEESWTSVTDKQNVLTDYQGWDPTLLKLVALAPPEVPNFRMFIYPPAPVWVKGSTILLGDACHAMLPYLGQGVAQAVEDATAIATVLSLIENRQQLPLALRAYESSRKERVDQIQAATYRAREQLHLRDGDAQAARDLERKAASNTGQNSDVVKMQHSYWTWDAAGVAEKTLAALIVA
;
A
#
# COMPACT_ATOMS: atom_id res chain seq x y z
N MET A 1 7.35 12.87 -4.49
CA MET A 1 7.64 12.33 -3.15
C MET A 1 8.96 11.57 -3.11
N GLN A 2 9.13 10.44 -3.82
CA GLN A 2 10.38 9.65 -3.79
C GLN A 2 11.64 10.47 -4.09
N LEU A 3 11.64 11.27 -5.17
CA LEU A 3 12.77 12.15 -5.50
C LEU A 3 13.05 13.21 -4.42
N ALA A 4 12.01 13.69 -3.72
CA ALA A 4 12.18 14.65 -2.64
C ALA A 4 12.79 13.99 -1.38
N LEU A 5 12.37 12.75 -1.07
CA LEU A 5 12.97 11.96 0.00
C LEU A 5 14.43 11.63 -0.32
N LEU A 6 14.74 11.25 -1.56
CA LEU A 6 16.10 11.00 -2.02
C LEU A 6 16.97 12.26 -1.89
N ALA A 7 16.50 13.40 -2.39
CA ALA A 7 17.21 14.66 -2.27
C ALA A 7 17.49 15.01 -0.80
N ARG A 8 16.49 14.86 0.08
CA ARG A 8 16.68 15.11 1.50
C ARG A 8 17.68 14.13 2.14
N ALA A 9 17.63 12.85 1.79
CA ALA A 9 18.57 11.86 2.30
C ALA A 9 20.01 12.16 1.87
N GLN A 10 20.22 12.69 0.67
CA GLN A 10 21.55 13.11 0.18
C GLN A 10 22.12 14.33 0.90
N GLU A 11 21.27 15.17 1.49
CA GLU A 11 21.71 16.32 2.31
C GLU A 11 22.18 15.92 3.72
N LEU A 12 21.84 14.70 4.18
CA LEU A 12 22.17 14.21 5.51
C LEU A 12 23.55 13.56 5.49
N SER A 13 24.50 14.14 6.25
CA SER A 13 25.90 13.65 6.29
C SER A 13 26.06 12.25 6.89
N ASN A 14 25.03 11.74 7.57
CA ASN A 14 24.99 10.43 8.21
C ASN A 14 24.23 9.37 7.38
N VAL A 15 23.86 9.68 6.13
CA VAL A 15 23.20 8.74 5.22
C VAL A 15 24.09 8.49 4.01
N GLU A 16 24.46 7.23 3.80
CA GLU A 16 25.16 6.79 2.59
C GLU A 16 24.20 6.03 1.68
N ILE A 17 24.09 6.45 0.40
CA ILE A 17 23.22 5.80 -0.58
C ILE A 17 24.08 5.09 -1.62
N ARG A 18 23.96 3.77 -1.69
CA ARG A 18 24.65 2.92 -2.69
C ARG A 18 23.65 2.37 -3.70
N LEU A 19 23.65 2.91 -4.91
CA LEU A 19 22.87 2.36 -6.03
C LEU A 19 23.63 1.23 -6.73
N GLY A 20 22.92 0.35 -7.43
CA GLY A 20 23.53 -0.84 -8.06
C GLY A 20 23.98 -1.92 -7.06
N ALA A 21 23.74 -1.71 -5.76
CA ALA A 21 24.11 -2.62 -4.67
C ALA A 21 22.92 -3.51 -4.28
N ARG A 22 22.57 -4.49 -5.12
CA ARG A 22 21.46 -5.41 -4.81
C ARG A 22 21.85 -6.33 -3.66
N VAL A 23 21.12 -6.26 -2.54
CA VAL A 23 21.20 -7.26 -1.47
C VAL A 23 20.54 -8.55 -1.96
N VAL A 24 21.23 -9.68 -1.82
CA VAL A 24 20.76 -11.00 -2.26
C VAL A 24 20.57 -11.98 -1.10
N ASP A 25 21.23 -11.75 0.03
CA ASP A 25 21.06 -12.55 1.24
C ASP A 25 21.46 -11.76 2.50
N VAL A 26 21.09 -12.29 3.68
CA VAL A 26 21.54 -11.81 5.00
C VAL A 26 21.93 -12.98 5.90
N ASP A 27 23.00 -12.77 6.67
CA ASP A 27 23.33 -13.56 7.86
C ASP A 27 22.75 -12.84 9.09
N ILE A 28 21.72 -13.44 9.69
CA ILE A 28 21.00 -12.88 10.82
C ILE A 28 21.83 -12.87 12.10
N GLU A 29 22.66 -13.90 12.31
CA GLU A 29 23.45 -14.04 13.53
C GLU A 29 24.63 -13.06 13.53
N ALA A 30 25.26 -12.87 12.36
CA ALA A 30 26.36 -11.93 12.20
C ALA A 30 25.92 -10.48 11.90
N THR A 31 24.63 -10.27 11.60
CA THR A 31 24.07 -8.99 11.11
C THR A 31 24.84 -8.47 9.89
N VAL A 32 24.92 -9.31 8.84
CA VAL A 32 25.64 -9.00 7.59
C VAL A 32 24.72 -9.16 6.39
N ALA A 33 24.70 -8.17 5.50
CA ALA A 33 24.07 -8.26 4.19
C ALA A 33 25.09 -8.66 3.12
N PHE A 34 24.68 -9.53 2.20
CA PHE A 34 25.46 -9.96 1.04
C PHE A 34 24.93 -9.29 -0.22
N LEU A 35 25.83 -8.66 -0.97
CA LEU A 35 25.51 -8.02 -2.23
C LEU A 35 25.71 -8.97 -3.42
N SER A 36 25.04 -8.70 -4.54
CA SER A 36 25.12 -9.51 -5.75
C SER A 36 26.52 -9.58 -6.38
N ASP A 37 27.39 -8.62 -6.06
CA ASP A 37 28.80 -8.60 -6.50
C ASP A 37 29.75 -9.35 -5.55
N GLY A 38 29.21 -10.00 -4.51
CA GLY A 38 29.95 -10.75 -3.49
C GLY A 38 30.44 -9.90 -2.31
N GLN A 39 30.22 -8.58 -2.32
CA GLN A 39 30.58 -7.74 -1.17
C GLN A 39 29.70 -8.06 0.06
N ARG A 40 30.27 -7.76 1.23
CA ARG A 40 29.63 -7.94 2.54
C ARG A 40 29.53 -6.60 3.25
N VAL A 41 28.35 -6.30 3.78
CA VAL A 41 28.09 -5.09 4.55
C VAL A 41 27.62 -5.49 5.94
N ALA A 42 28.43 -5.19 6.96
CA ALA A 42 28.10 -5.47 8.36
C ALA A 42 27.50 -4.23 9.03
N GLY A 43 26.62 -4.43 10.01
CA GLY A 43 26.05 -3.36 10.81
C GLY A 43 25.51 -3.86 12.14
N ASP A 44 24.95 -2.93 12.93
CA ASP A 44 24.29 -3.27 14.20
C ASP A 44 22.85 -3.75 13.98
N LEU A 45 22.19 -3.30 12.91
CA LEU A 45 20.80 -3.56 12.56
C LEU A 45 20.64 -3.64 11.04
N ILE A 46 19.84 -4.60 10.57
CA ILE A 46 19.38 -4.66 9.18
C ILE A 46 17.87 -4.36 9.16
N ILE A 47 17.47 -3.38 8.34
CA ILE A 47 16.07 -3.07 8.06
C ILE A 47 15.75 -3.56 6.64
N ALA A 48 15.00 -4.66 6.55
CA ALA A 48 14.51 -5.18 5.27
C ALA A 48 13.27 -4.39 4.84
N ALA A 49 13.50 -3.42 3.95
CA ALA A 49 12.48 -2.61 3.28
C ALA A 49 12.48 -2.87 1.75
N ASP A 50 12.73 -4.12 1.35
CA ASP A 50 12.92 -4.59 -0.03
C ASP A 50 11.60 -4.89 -0.78
N GLY A 51 10.47 -4.42 -0.23
CA GLY A 51 9.17 -4.38 -0.90
C GLY A 51 8.41 -5.70 -0.90
N VAL A 52 7.31 -5.73 -1.67
CA VAL A 52 6.34 -6.84 -1.68
C VAL A 52 6.94 -8.20 -2.06
N LYS A 53 7.97 -8.21 -2.92
CA LYS A 53 8.71 -9.43 -3.33
C LYS A 53 9.97 -9.65 -2.48
N SER A 54 9.92 -9.24 -1.21
CA SER A 54 11.07 -9.30 -0.30
C SER A 54 11.68 -10.69 -0.27
N THR A 55 12.96 -10.77 -0.62
CA THR A 55 13.74 -12.01 -0.47
C THR A 55 14.18 -12.20 0.97
N LEU A 56 14.27 -11.11 1.74
CA LEU A 56 14.69 -11.14 3.14
C LEU A 56 13.57 -11.57 4.09
N LYS A 57 12.29 -11.43 3.70
CA LYS A 57 11.16 -11.97 4.47
C LYS A 57 11.32 -13.44 4.80
N ALA A 58 11.88 -14.23 3.87
CA ALA A 58 12.12 -15.67 4.06
C ALA A 58 13.20 -16.01 5.10
N LYS A 59 14.03 -15.03 5.49
CA LYS A 59 15.05 -15.22 6.53
C LYS A 59 14.48 -14.98 7.93
N VAL A 60 13.47 -14.12 8.02
CA VAL A 60 12.79 -13.72 9.27
C VAL A 60 11.57 -14.61 9.57
N CYS A 61 10.71 -14.80 8.58
CA CYS A 61 9.44 -15.52 8.71
C CYS A 61 9.54 -17.00 8.30
N PRO A 62 8.58 -17.84 8.74
CA PRO A 62 8.50 -19.21 8.27
C PRO A 62 8.04 -19.29 6.80
N PRO A 63 8.31 -20.40 6.08
CA PRO A 63 8.09 -20.52 4.63
C PRO A 63 6.66 -20.21 4.17
N GLU A 64 5.64 -20.55 4.95
CA GLU A 64 4.24 -20.29 4.64
C GLU A 64 3.90 -18.80 4.55
N ALA A 65 4.64 -17.93 5.24
CA ALA A 65 4.39 -16.49 5.27
C ALA A 65 5.02 -15.74 4.08
N VAL A 66 5.79 -16.43 3.24
CA VAL A 66 6.42 -15.86 2.04
C VAL A 66 5.78 -16.30 0.73
N VAL A 67 4.75 -17.16 0.80
CA VAL A 67 4.02 -17.61 -0.39
C VAL A 67 2.96 -16.57 -0.76
N PRO A 68 3.03 -15.95 -1.95
CA PRO A 68 1.99 -15.04 -2.39
C PRO A 68 0.70 -15.81 -2.72
N LEU A 69 -0.44 -15.26 -2.31
CA LEU A 69 -1.76 -15.81 -2.57
C LEU A 69 -2.47 -14.96 -3.63
N PRO A 70 -2.92 -15.55 -4.76
CA PRO A 70 -3.68 -14.80 -5.75
C PRO A 70 -5.01 -14.34 -5.14
N THR A 71 -5.38 -13.10 -5.41
CA THR A 71 -6.62 -12.52 -4.84
C THR A 71 -7.87 -12.88 -5.65
N GLY A 72 -7.65 -13.39 -6.87
CA GLY A 72 -8.66 -13.55 -7.90
C GLY A 72 -9.00 -12.24 -8.61
N GLU A 73 -8.18 -11.21 -8.47
CA GLU A 73 -8.42 -9.87 -9.01
C GLU A 73 -7.17 -9.30 -9.69
N ALA A 74 -7.42 -8.40 -10.63
CA ALA A 74 -6.41 -7.62 -11.30
C ALA A 74 -6.84 -6.15 -11.38
N ALA A 75 -5.91 -5.29 -11.79
CA ALA A 75 -6.11 -3.85 -11.82
C ALA A 75 -5.63 -3.26 -13.15
N TYR A 76 -6.54 -2.62 -13.88
CA TYR A 76 -6.15 -1.69 -14.92
C TYR A 76 -5.72 -0.36 -14.30
N ARG A 77 -4.64 0.25 -14.79
CA ARG A 77 -4.23 1.58 -14.34
C ARG A 77 -3.68 2.43 -15.47
N PHE A 78 -4.17 3.65 -15.56
CA PHE A 78 -3.65 4.66 -16.49
C PHE A 78 -3.87 6.07 -15.95
N THR A 79 -3.24 7.04 -16.62
CA THR A 79 -3.41 8.46 -16.35
C THR A 79 -3.86 9.18 -17.61
N LEU A 80 -4.78 10.14 -17.46
CA LEU A 80 -5.24 11.00 -18.56
C LEU A 80 -4.78 12.43 -18.31
N SER A 81 -4.26 13.11 -19.33
CA SER A 81 -3.93 14.53 -19.23
C SER A 81 -5.20 15.38 -19.16
N ARG A 82 -5.13 16.46 -18.38
CA ARG A 82 -6.19 17.47 -18.28
C ARG A 82 -6.75 17.88 -19.64
N ASP A 83 -5.89 18.16 -20.61
CA ASP A 83 -6.28 18.63 -21.95
C ASP A 83 -7.23 17.66 -22.68
N LEU A 84 -7.10 16.34 -22.43
CA LEU A 84 -7.99 15.32 -23.01
C LEU A 84 -9.37 15.29 -22.34
N LEU A 85 -9.46 15.79 -21.11
CA LEU A 85 -10.67 15.77 -20.29
C LEU A 85 -11.48 17.07 -20.44
N GLU A 86 -10.83 18.19 -20.73
CA GLU A 86 -11.45 19.51 -20.79
C GLU A 86 -12.42 19.69 -21.97
N SER A 87 -12.34 18.85 -22.99
CA SER A 87 -13.28 18.87 -24.12
C SER A 87 -14.67 18.31 -23.78
N ASP A 88 -14.82 17.59 -22.66
CA ASP A 88 -16.11 17.05 -22.21
C ASP A 88 -16.44 17.60 -20.81
N PRO A 89 -17.53 18.38 -20.64
CA PRO A 89 -17.87 18.97 -19.35
C PRO A 89 -17.98 17.98 -18.19
N ARG A 90 -18.41 16.73 -18.45
CA ARG A 90 -18.52 15.70 -17.40
C ARG A 90 -17.15 15.20 -16.97
N LEU A 91 -16.20 15.09 -17.89
CA LEU A 91 -14.84 14.65 -17.60
C LEU A 91 -14.00 15.77 -16.99
N GLN A 92 -14.23 17.01 -17.45
CA GLN A 92 -13.61 18.21 -16.93
C GLN A 92 -13.85 18.35 -15.42
N GLU A 93 -15.07 18.10 -14.94
CA GLU A 93 -15.40 18.15 -13.52
C GLU A 93 -14.52 17.19 -12.70
N LEU A 94 -14.25 15.98 -13.22
CA LEU A 94 -13.49 14.95 -12.51
C LEU A 94 -12.06 15.39 -12.18
N VAL A 95 -11.43 16.17 -13.05
CA VAL A 95 -10.05 16.66 -12.88
C VAL A 95 -10.00 18.03 -12.17
N GLN A 96 -11.08 18.80 -12.13
CA GLN A 96 -11.11 20.12 -11.48
C GLN A 96 -11.31 20.08 -9.96
N ARG A 97 -12.08 19.13 -9.45
CA ARG A 97 -12.35 19.00 -8.00
C ARG A 97 -11.18 18.41 -7.21
N SER A 98 -11.22 18.52 -5.89
CA SER A 98 -10.13 18.09 -4.98
C SER A 98 -10.41 16.79 -4.23
N TRP A 99 -11.31 15.94 -4.74
CA TRP A 99 -11.66 14.66 -4.13
C TRP A 99 -11.74 13.54 -5.19
N ALA A 100 -11.80 12.29 -4.72
CA ALA A 100 -11.83 11.12 -5.57
C ALA A 100 -13.25 10.76 -6.10
N THR A 101 -13.29 10.36 -7.36
CA THR A 101 -14.22 9.43 -8.03
C THR A 101 -14.22 8.04 -7.45
N ARG A 102 -15.32 7.49 -6.93
CA ARG A 102 -15.47 6.03 -6.83
C ARG A 102 -16.75 5.55 -7.49
N TRP A 103 -16.64 4.55 -8.36
CA TRP A 103 -17.76 3.77 -8.90
C TRP A 103 -17.69 2.36 -8.34
N ASP A 104 -18.71 1.92 -7.62
CA ASP A 104 -18.78 0.59 -7.04
C ASP A 104 -19.84 -0.23 -7.78
N GLY A 105 -19.55 -1.50 -8.04
CA GLY A 105 -20.44 -2.36 -8.83
C GLY A 105 -20.12 -3.84 -8.72
N PRO A 106 -20.79 -4.69 -9.51
CA PRO A 106 -20.73 -6.13 -9.35
C PRO A 106 -19.32 -6.67 -9.63
N SER A 107 -18.68 -7.17 -8.57
CA SER A 107 -17.34 -7.78 -8.61
C SER A 107 -16.23 -6.84 -9.11
N ARG A 108 -16.47 -5.52 -9.15
CA ARG A 108 -15.56 -4.52 -9.71
C ARG A 108 -15.73 -3.19 -8.99
N HIS A 109 -14.71 -2.35 -9.01
CA HIS A 109 -14.86 -0.93 -8.71
C HIS A 109 -13.82 -0.10 -9.45
N VAL A 110 -14.07 1.21 -9.54
CA VAL A 110 -13.16 2.17 -10.17
C VAL A 110 -12.91 3.32 -9.22
N VAL A 111 -11.65 3.76 -9.14
CA VAL A 111 -11.26 4.98 -8.45
C VAL A 111 -10.57 5.92 -9.42
N ALA A 112 -10.99 7.19 -9.45
CA ALA A 112 -10.36 8.23 -10.25
C ALA A 112 -10.10 9.49 -9.42
N TYR A 113 -8.90 10.06 -9.48
CA TYR A 113 -8.57 11.28 -8.72
C TYR A 113 -7.50 12.13 -9.42
N PRO A 114 -7.58 13.46 -9.28
CA PRO A 114 -6.57 14.35 -9.85
C PRO A 114 -5.24 14.21 -9.10
N VAL A 115 -4.15 14.25 -9.86
CA VAL A 115 -2.77 14.21 -9.36
C VAL A 115 -1.93 15.29 -10.05
N GLN A 116 -0.72 15.52 -9.52
CA GLN A 116 0.22 16.51 -10.06
C GLN A 116 -0.40 17.92 -10.21
N ASN A 117 -0.99 18.44 -9.14
CA ASN A 117 -1.73 19.72 -9.15
C ASN A 117 -2.79 19.77 -10.25
N HIS A 118 -3.61 18.71 -10.30
CA HIS A 118 -4.69 18.53 -11.27
C HIS A 118 -4.26 18.53 -12.75
N ARG A 119 -2.99 18.29 -13.07
CA ARG A 119 -2.52 18.16 -14.48
C ARG A 119 -2.90 16.83 -15.09
N LEU A 120 -3.01 15.79 -14.27
CA LEU A 120 -3.39 14.45 -14.68
C LEU A 120 -4.56 13.96 -13.84
N LEU A 121 -5.39 13.09 -14.41
CA LEU A 121 -6.34 12.25 -13.68
C LEU A 121 -5.78 10.82 -13.63
N ASN A 122 -5.51 10.29 -12.43
CA ASN A 122 -5.18 8.88 -12.24
C ASN A 122 -6.46 8.06 -12.19
N VAL A 123 -6.52 6.97 -12.94
CA VAL A 123 -7.67 6.06 -13.00
C VAL A 123 -7.19 4.63 -12.70
N VAL A 124 -7.87 3.96 -11.78
CA VAL A 124 -7.62 2.57 -11.38
C VAL A 124 -8.93 1.81 -11.45
N LEU A 125 -8.96 0.70 -12.19
CA LEU A 125 -10.13 -0.14 -12.36
C LEU A 125 -9.80 -1.55 -11.86
N ILE A 126 -10.49 -1.99 -10.81
CA ILE A 126 -10.33 -3.31 -10.23
C ILE A 126 -11.35 -4.26 -10.84
N HIS A 127 -10.89 -5.41 -11.31
CA HIS A 127 -11.71 -6.41 -11.97
C HIS A 127 -11.31 -7.83 -11.57
N PRO A 128 -12.18 -8.84 -11.79
CA PRO A 128 -11.81 -10.23 -11.63
C PRO A 128 -10.64 -10.58 -12.55
N ASP A 129 -9.70 -11.35 -12.02
CA ASP A 129 -8.60 -11.92 -12.79
C ASP A 129 -9.15 -13.00 -13.73
N ASN A 130 -9.03 -12.75 -15.03
CA ASN A 130 -9.48 -13.63 -16.10
C ASN A 130 -8.37 -14.58 -16.60
N GLY A 131 -7.18 -14.53 -16.00
CA GLY A 131 -6.02 -15.33 -16.37
C GLY A 131 -5.04 -14.64 -17.32
N ASP A 132 -5.34 -13.43 -17.78
CA ASP A 132 -4.51 -12.71 -18.76
C ASP A 132 -3.47 -11.77 -18.11
N ALA A 133 -3.49 -11.61 -16.79
CA ALA A 133 -2.60 -10.73 -16.05
C ALA A 133 -1.48 -11.49 -15.32
N GLU A 134 -0.27 -10.93 -15.33
CA GLU A 134 0.85 -11.43 -14.53
C GLU A 134 1.07 -10.59 -13.26
N GLU A 135 1.81 -11.11 -12.27
CA GLU A 135 2.35 -10.34 -11.14
C GLU A 135 3.52 -9.44 -11.59
N SER A 136 3.29 -8.63 -12.62
CA SER A 136 4.30 -7.80 -13.25
C SER A 136 3.79 -6.40 -13.50
N TRP A 137 4.59 -5.41 -13.12
CA TRP A 137 4.32 -3.99 -13.41
C TRP A 137 4.45 -3.63 -14.91
N THR A 138 4.75 -4.59 -15.78
CA THR A 138 4.86 -4.38 -17.24
C THR A 138 3.78 -5.11 -18.03
N SER A 139 2.89 -5.84 -17.36
CA SER A 139 1.77 -6.53 -18.02
C SER A 139 0.77 -5.50 -18.55
N VAL A 140 0.29 -5.70 -19.79
CA VAL A 140 -0.65 -4.81 -20.49
C VAL A 140 -1.78 -5.61 -21.13
N THR A 141 -2.92 -4.97 -21.35
CA THR A 141 -4.06 -5.50 -22.12
C THR A 141 -4.50 -4.49 -23.18
N ASP A 142 -5.24 -4.95 -24.19
CA ASP A 142 -5.87 -4.07 -25.16
C ASP A 142 -7.03 -3.29 -24.50
N LYS A 143 -7.12 -1.99 -24.77
CA LYS A 143 -8.22 -1.12 -24.30
C LYS A 143 -9.61 -1.70 -24.59
N GLN A 144 -9.77 -2.43 -25.69
CA GLN A 144 -11.04 -3.04 -26.06
C GLN A 144 -11.50 -4.08 -25.03
N ASN A 145 -10.57 -4.78 -24.36
CA ASN A 145 -10.88 -5.67 -23.25
C ASN A 145 -11.43 -4.87 -22.06
N VAL A 146 -10.80 -3.74 -21.73
CA VAL A 146 -11.28 -2.84 -20.66
C VAL A 146 -12.67 -2.29 -20.98
N LEU A 147 -12.93 -1.88 -22.22
CA LEU A 147 -14.28 -1.42 -22.63
C LEU A 147 -15.33 -2.54 -22.54
N THR A 148 -14.95 -3.77 -22.85
CA THR A 148 -15.82 -4.95 -22.75
C THR A 148 -16.14 -5.27 -21.30
N ASP A 149 -15.13 -5.26 -20.42
CA ASP A 149 -15.29 -5.53 -18.98
C ASP A 149 -16.23 -4.56 -18.26
N TYR A 150 -16.27 -3.31 -18.74
CA TYR A 150 -17.07 -2.24 -18.16
C TYR A 150 -18.31 -1.90 -18.98
N GLN A 151 -18.71 -2.74 -19.94
CA GLN A 151 -19.93 -2.54 -20.71
C GLN A 151 -21.15 -2.39 -19.79
N GLY A 152 -21.99 -1.38 -20.06
CA GLY A 152 -23.20 -1.11 -19.27
C GLY A 152 -22.98 -0.34 -17.96
N TRP A 153 -21.73 0.03 -17.64
CA TRP A 153 -21.43 0.90 -16.51
C TRP A 153 -21.81 2.37 -16.78
N ASP A 154 -21.66 3.20 -15.77
CA ASP A 154 -21.91 4.64 -15.82
C ASP A 154 -21.34 5.30 -17.10
N PRO A 155 -22.15 6.08 -17.85
CA PRO A 155 -21.70 6.70 -19.09
C PRO A 155 -20.48 7.62 -18.94
N THR A 156 -20.27 8.23 -17.77
CA THR A 156 -19.08 9.06 -17.53
C THR A 156 -17.84 8.19 -17.39
N LEU A 157 -17.93 7.06 -16.68
CA LEU A 157 -16.87 6.06 -16.63
C LEU A 157 -16.53 5.50 -18.02
N LEU A 158 -17.54 5.16 -18.83
CA LEU A 158 -17.30 4.64 -20.18
C LEU A 158 -16.55 5.65 -21.07
N LYS A 159 -16.87 6.94 -20.95
CA LYS A 159 -16.11 8.01 -21.63
C LYS A 159 -14.66 8.08 -21.17
N LEU A 160 -14.38 7.93 -19.88
CA LEU A 160 -13.01 7.86 -19.35
C LEU A 160 -12.24 6.68 -19.92
N VAL A 161 -12.84 5.49 -19.92
CA VAL A 161 -12.20 4.27 -20.42
C VAL A 161 -11.90 4.37 -21.91
N ALA A 162 -12.78 5.01 -22.69
CA ALA A 162 -12.54 5.24 -24.12
C ALA A 162 -11.28 6.07 -24.41
N LEU A 163 -10.90 6.96 -23.49
CA LEU A 163 -9.69 7.80 -23.56
C LEU A 163 -8.42 7.10 -23.07
N ALA A 164 -8.51 5.88 -22.54
CA ALA A 164 -7.35 5.12 -22.13
C ALA A 164 -6.37 4.90 -23.32
N PRO A 165 -5.07 4.72 -23.03
CA PRO A 165 -4.10 4.33 -24.07
C PRO A 165 -4.51 3.00 -24.74
N PRO A 166 -4.06 2.71 -25.98
CA PRO A 166 -4.36 1.44 -26.66
C PRO A 166 -3.91 0.22 -25.85
N GLU A 167 -2.71 0.29 -25.27
CA GLU A 167 -2.19 -0.70 -24.32
C GLU A 167 -2.36 -0.17 -22.89
N VAL A 168 -3.19 -0.86 -22.11
CA VAL A 168 -3.51 -0.49 -20.74
C VAL A 168 -2.76 -1.40 -19.78
N PRO A 169 -1.92 -0.86 -18.88
CA PRO A 169 -1.28 -1.67 -17.85
C PRO A 169 -2.31 -2.44 -17.00
N ASN A 170 -2.08 -3.74 -16.84
CA ASN A 170 -2.96 -4.68 -16.16
C ASN A 170 -2.16 -5.55 -15.18
N PHE A 171 -2.38 -5.36 -13.88
CA PHE A 171 -1.60 -5.98 -12.82
C PHE A 171 -2.42 -7.03 -12.07
N ARG A 172 -1.97 -8.27 -12.06
CA ARG A 172 -2.56 -9.28 -11.19
C ARG A 172 -2.23 -8.96 -9.74
N MET A 173 -3.25 -8.94 -8.90
CA MET A 173 -3.07 -8.64 -7.49
C MET A 173 -2.78 -9.93 -6.70
N PHE A 174 -1.80 -9.83 -5.83
CA PHE A 174 -1.44 -10.86 -4.88
C PHE A 174 -1.51 -10.28 -3.47
N ILE A 175 -1.79 -11.18 -2.54
CA ILE A 175 -1.75 -10.92 -1.12
C ILE A 175 -0.63 -11.73 -0.54
N TYR A 176 0.16 -11.09 0.30
CA TYR A 176 1.16 -11.76 1.11
C TYR A 176 0.56 -11.91 2.49
N PRO A 177 0.56 -13.12 3.08
CA PRO A 177 0.08 -13.30 4.44
C PRO A 177 0.77 -12.30 5.39
N PRO A 178 0.02 -11.77 6.39
CA PRO A 178 0.61 -10.92 7.41
C PRO A 178 1.85 -11.62 8.00
N ALA A 179 2.98 -10.90 8.10
CA ALA A 179 4.17 -11.47 8.70
C ALA A 179 3.86 -11.86 10.16
N PRO A 180 4.00 -13.15 10.55
CA PRO A 180 3.76 -13.57 11.92
C PRO A 180 4.84 -13.06 12.87
N VAL A 181 6.04 -12.79 12.33
CA VAL A 181 7.21 -12.30 13.05
C VAL A 181 7.85 -11.18 12.23
N TRP A 182 8.11 -10.04 12.85
CA TRP A 182 8.70 -8.85 12.22
C TRP A 182 10.18 -8.72 12.53
N VAL A 183 10.67 -9.39 13.59
CA VAL A 183 12.02 -9.27 14.11
C VAL A 183 12.64 -10.65 14.28
N LYS A 184 13.87 -10.84 13.79
CA LYS A 184 14.69 -12.01 14.10
C LYS A 184 16.15 -11.59 14.24
N GLY A 185 16.73 -11.85 15.41
CA GLY A 185 18.04 -11.31 15.76
C GLY A 185 18.04 -9.78 15.67
N SER A 186 19.03 -9.21 14.97
CA SER A 186 19.08 -7.77 14.66
C SER A 186 18.64 -7.46 13.23
N THR A 187 17.67 -8.21 12.70
CA THR A 187 17.04 -7.96 11.39
C THR A 187 15.55 -7.76 11.57
N ILE A 188 15.01 -6.69 10.97
CA ILE A 188 13.57 -6.38 11.00
C ILE A 188 12.98 -6.28 9.59
N LEU A 189 11.68 -6.51 9.49
CA LEU A 189 10.88 -6.23 8.30
C LEU A 189 10.15 -4.88 8.43
N LEU A 190 10.02 -4.14 7.32
CA LEU A 190 9.35 -2.84 7.27
C LEU A 190 8.58 -2.64 5.96
N GLY A 191 7.41 -1.99 6.03
CA GLY A 191 6.59 -1.68 4.86
C GLY A 191 6.11 -2.95 4.14
N ASP A 192 6.08 -2.93 2.80
CA ASP A 192 5.54 -4.05 2.02
C ASP A 192 6.28 -5.38 2.22
N ALA A 193 7.57 -5.35 2.60
CA ALA A 193 8.32 -6.55 2.97
C ALA A 193 7.74 -7.26 4.20
N CYS A 194 7.04 -6.50 5.04
CA CYS A 194 6.41 -6.97 6.26
C CYS A 194 4.90 -7.21 6.09
N HIS A 195 4.21 -6.22 5.51
CA HIS A 195 2.76 -6.13 5.55
C HIS A 195 2.14 -5.56 4.26
N ALA A 196 2.61 -6.02 3.09
CA ALA A 196 1.92 -5.76 1.83
C ALA A 196 0.41 -6.05 1.93
N MET A 197 -0.41 -5.12 1.44
CA MET A 197 -1.86 -5.13 1.63
C MET A 197 -2.59 -4.66 0.37
N LEU A 198 -3.88 -4.99 0.27
CA LEU A 198 -4.72 -4.51 -0.82
C LEU A 198 -4.84 -2.98 -0.79
N PRO A 199 -4.86 -2.31 -1.95
CA PRO A 199 -4.83 -0.85 -2.03
C PRO A 199 -6.18 -0.18 -1.66
N TYR A 200 -7.18 -0.94 -1.18
CA TYR A 200 -8.57 -0.48 -1.05
C TYR A 200 -8.80 0.59 0.02
N LEU A 201 -7.86 0.76 0.96
CA LEU A 201 -7.91 1.82 1.97
C LEU A 201 -6.82 2.89 1.80
N GLY A 202 -5.94 2.75 0.80
CA GLY A 202 -4.82 3.69 0.59
C GLY A 202 -3.82 3.76 1.76
N GLN A 203 -3.74 2.74 2.61
CA GLN A 203 -2.96 2.76 3.86
C GLN A 203 -1.53 2.21 3.76
N GLY A 204 -1.15 1.47 2.70
CA GLY A 204 0.15 0.79 2.66
C GLY A 204 1.36 1.71 2.92
N VAL A 205 1.44 2.83 2.19
CA VAL A 205 2.53 3.82 2.38
C VAL A 205 2.45 4.49 3.75
N ALA A 206 1.24 4.80 4.23
CA ALA A 206 1.07 5.40 5.56
C ALA A 206 1.59 4.46 6.65
N GLN A 207 1.33 3.16 6.54
CA GLN A 207 1.84 2.18 7.49
C GLN A 207 3.37 2.04 7.42
N ALA A 208 3.97 2.09 6.23
CA ALA A 208 5.44 2.10 6.11
C ALA A 208 6.08 3.35 6.75
N VAL A 209 5.42 4.51 6.67
CA VAL A 209 5.89 5.74 7.34
C VAL A 209 5.71 5.63 8.87
N GLU A 210 4.59 5.09 9.34
CA GLU A 210 4.38 4.82 10.76
C GLU A 210 5.41 3.81 11.30
N ASP A 211 5.80 2.79 10.53
CA ASP A 211 6.87 1.85 10.91
C ASP A 211 8.22 2.56 11.04
N ALA A 212 8.60 3.34 10.02
CA ALA A 212 9.86 4.08 10.00
C ALA A 212 9.93 5.06 11.18
N THR A 213 8.79 5.65 11.54
CA THR A 213 8.66 6.51 12.72
C THR A 213 8.85 5.70 14.00
N ALA A 214 8.13 4.59 14.17
CA ALA A 214 8.20 3.77 15.38
C ALA A 214 9.61 3.20 15.62
N ILE A 215 10.27 2.66 14.59
CA ILE A 215 11.63 2.13 14.73
C ILE A 215 12.64 3.25 15.05
N ALA A 216 12.53 4.41 14.39
CA ALA A 216 13.39 5.55 14.70
C ALA A 216 13.20 6.04 16.14
N THR A 217 11.96 6.11 16.63
CA THR A 217 11.65 6.50 18.00
C THR A 217 12.29 5.56 19.01
N VAL A 218 12.06 4.25 18.92
CA VAL A 218 12.60 3.31 19.92
C VAL A 218 14.12 3.24 19.88
N LEU A 219 14.74 3.39 18.70
CA LEU A 219 16.21 3.45 18.57
C LEU A 219 16.80 4.75 19.14
N SER A 220 16.05 5.86 19.13
CA SER A 220 16.51 7.13 19.71
C SER A 220 16.49 7.15 21.24
N LEU A 221 15.76 6.21 21.86
CA LEU A 221 15.56 6.12 23.30
C LEU A 221 16.48 5.08 23.98
N ILE A 222 17.21 4.28 23.22
CA ILE A 222 18.22 3.38 23.77
C ILE A 222 19.55 4.12 23.97
N GLU A 223 20.24 3.79 25.05
CA GLU A 223 21.55 4.37 25.42
C GLU A 223 22.71 3.57 24.82
N ASN A 224 22.51 2.28 24.56
CA ASN A 224 23.56 1.39 24.07
C ASN A 224 23.02 0.21 23.25
N ARG A 225 23.93 -0.46 22.53
CA ARG A 225 23.61 -1.58 21.64
C ARG A 225 22.99 -2.78 22.38
N GLN A 226 23.29 -2.98 23.66
CA GLN A 226 22.74 -4.09 24.44
C GLN A 226 21.21 -3.98 24.61
N GLN A 227 20.65 -2.78 24.46
CA GLN A 227 19.20 -2.54 24.50
C GLN A 227 18.52 -2.72 23.15
N LEU A 228 19.25 -2.98 22.06
CA LEU A 228 18.68 -3.16 20.73
C LEU A 228 17.58 -4.24 20.70
N PRO A 229 17.75 -5.45 21.27
CA PRO A 229 16.69 -6.46 21.27
C PRO A 229 15.38 -5.97 21.91
N LEU A 230 15.48 -5.16 22.98
CA LEU A 230 14.33 -4.57 23.65
C LEU A 230 13.63 -3.54 22.76
N ALA A 231 14.38 -2.66 22.09
CA ALA A 231 13.85 -1.69 21.14
C ALA A 231 13.16 -2.36 19.95
N LEU A 232 13.76 -3.40 19.37
CA LEU A 232 13.15 -4.12 18.25
C LEU A 232 11.84 -4.82 18.65
N ARG A 233 11.78 -5.41 19.86
CA ARG A 233 10.54 -5.97 20.41
C ARG A 233 9.48 -4.89 20.63
N ALA A 234 9.88 -3.69 21.08
CA ALA A 234 8.96 -2.56 21.22
C ALA A 234 8.41 -2.10 19.86
N TYR A 235 9.25 -2.04 18.83
CA TYR A 235 8.84 -1.75 17.45
C TYR A 235 7.76 -2.73 16.98
N GLU A 236 8.02 -4.05 17.03
CA GLU A 236 7.04 -5.06 16.62
C GLU A 236 5.73 -4.95 17.42
N SER A 237 5.85 -4.86 18.75
CA SER A 237 4.68 -4.82 19.66
C SER A 237 3.81 -3.57 19.45
N SER A 238 4.42 -2.44 19.09
CA SER A 238 3.70 -1.18 18.87
C SER A 238 2.99 -1.09 17.51
N ARG A 239 3.42 -1.92 16.54
CA ARG A 239 2.98 -1.83 15.14
C ARG A 239 2.09 -2.98 14.70
N LYS A 240 2.43 -4.21 15.10
CA LYS A 240 1.89 -5.43 14.51
C LYS A 240 0.37 -5.51 14.60
N GLU A 241 -0.22 -5.32 15.78
CA GLU A 241 -1.67 -5.40 15.95
C GLU A 241 -2.42 -4.39 15.07
N ARG A 242 -1.96 -3.14 15.04
CA ARG A 242 -2.57 -2.09 14.22
C ARG A 242 -2.51 -2.42 12.73
N VAL A 243 -1.35 -2.86 12.26
CA VAL A 243 -1.17 -3.21 10.85
C VAL A 243 -2.03 -4.42 10.48
N ASP A 244 -2.08 -5.45 11.32
CA ASP A 244 -2.92 -6.62 11.11
C ASP A 244 -4.42 -6.22 11.02
N GLN A 245 -4.88 -5.29 11.86
CA GLN A 245 -6.24 -4.74 11.80
C GLN A 245 -6.51 -3.95 10.51
N ILE A 246 -5.56 -3.14 10.04
CA ILE A 246 -5.68 -2.37 8.80
C ILE A 246 -5.69 -3.30 7.60
N GLN A 247 -4.78 -4.28 7.55
CA GLN A 247 -4.78 -5.32 6.53
C GLN A 247 -6.14 -6.02 6.49
N ALA A 248 -6.64 -6.51 7.63
CA ALA A 248 -7.97 -7.13 7.75
C ALA A 248 -9.09 -6.20 7.22
N ALA A 249 -9.01 -4.90 7.51
CA ALA A 249 -9.99 -3.92 7.03
C ALA A 249 -9.95 -3.74 5.51
N THR A 250 -8.79 -3.90 4.85
CA THR A 250 -8.72 -3.87 3.37
C THR A 250 -9.53 -5.01 2.74
N TYR A 251 -9.54 -6.21 3.35
CA TYR A 251 -10.37 -7.33 2.87
C TYR A 251 -11.86 -7.04 3.05
N ARG A 252 -12.27 -6.46 4.19
CA ARG A 252 -13.67 -6.08 4.40
C ARG A 252 -14.12 -4.98 3.43
N ALA A 253 -13.22 -4.05 3.11
CA ALA A 253 -13.50 -3.01 2.11
C ALA A 253 -13.79 -3.64 0.74
N ARG A 254 -13.03 -4.67 0.33
CA ARG A 254 -13.28 -5.43 -0.90
C ARG A 254 -14.74 -5.88 -1.01
N GLU A 255 -15.25 -6.55 0.03
CA GLU A 255 -16.61 -7.09 0.06
C GLU A 255 -17.66 -6.01 -0.22
N GLN A 256 -17.52 -4.86 0.44
CA GLN A 256 -18.45 -3.73 0.30
C GLN A 256 -18.35 -3.04 -1.06
N LEU A 257 -17.15 -2.95 -1.64
CA LEU A 257 -16.92 -2.32 -2.93
C LEU A 257 -17.45 -3.16 -4.10
N HIS A 258 -17.52 -4.48 -3.93
CA HIS A 258 -17.71 -5.44 -5.03
C HIS A 258 -19.02 -6.23 -4.96
N LEU A 259 -19.96 -5.83 -4.09
CA LEU A 259 -21.26 -6.49 -3.97
C LEU A 259 -21.93 -6.65 -5.34
N ARG A 260 -22.39 -7.87 -5.62
CA ARG A 260 -23.24 -8.15 -6.80
C ARG A 260 -24.64 -7.60 -6.56
N ASP A 261 -25.34 -7.32 -7.65
CA ASP A 261 -26.71 -6.82 -7.63
C ASP A 261 -27.61 -7.71 -6.76
N GLY A 262 -28.37 -7.08 -5.85
CA GLY A 262 -29.20 -7.76 -4.87
C GLY A 262 -29.41 -6.94 -3.60
N ASP A 263 -30.06 -7.52 -2.60
CA ASP A 263 -30.50 -6.80 -1.40
C ASP A 263 -29.35 -6.15 -0.61
N ALA A 264 -28.22 -6.84 -0.49
CA ALA A 264 -27.04 -6.31 0.18
C ALA A 264 -26.45 -5.09 -0.55
N GLN A 265 -26.39 -5.17 -1.88
CA GLN A 265 -25.92 -4.07 -2.74
C GLN A 265 -26.87 -2.86 -2.64
N ALA A 266 -28.18 -3.09 -2.68
CA ALA A 266 -29.19 -2.05 -2.53
C ALA A 266 -29.14 -1.36 -1.15
N ALA A 267 -28.93 -2.14 -0.08
CA ALA A 267 -28.78 -1.61 1.28
C ALA A 267 -27.55 -0.70 1.39
N ARG A 268 -26.40 -1.15 0.87
CA ARG A 268 -25.13 -0.41 0.84
C ARG A 268 -25.24 0.90 0.03
N ASP A 269 -25.97 0.89 -1.08
CA ASP A 269 -26.21 2.10 -1.88
C ASP A 269 -27.13 3.10 -1.19
N LEU A 270 -28.18 2.61 -0.50
CA LEU A 270 -29.08 3.44 0.28
C LEU A 270 -28.33 4.14 1.44
N GLU A 271 -27.48 3.41 2.15
CA GLU A 271 -26.64 3.95 3.23
C GLU A 271 -25.73 5.08 2.73
N ARG A 272 -25.01 4.85 1.63
CA ARG A 272 -24.10 5.85 1.04
C ARG A 272 -24.83 7.07 0.51
N LYS A 273 -25.99 6.88 -0.11
CA LYS A 273 -26.84 8.00 -0.56
C LYS A 273 -27.32 8.84 0.62
N ALA A 274 -27.71 8.20 1.72
CA ALA A 274 -28.11 8.90 2.93
C ALA A 274 -26.94 9.72 3.53
N ALA A 275 -25.73 9.16 3.57
CA ALA A 275 -24.54 9.87 4.03
C ALA A 275 -24.18 11.07 3.12
N SER A 276 -24.25 10.90 1.79
CA SER A 276 -23.96 11.99 0.85
C SER A 276 -24.88 13.20 1.05
N ASN A 277 -26.15 12.98 1.42
CA ASN A 277 -27.12 14.07 1.63
C ASN A 277 -26.86 14.88 2.90
N THR A 278 -26.09 14.36 3.85
CA THR A 278 -25.72 15.07 5.09
C THR A 278 -24.37 15.77 4.98
N GLY A 279 -23.74 15.74 3.80
CA GLY A 279 -22.36 16.21 3.61
C GLY A 279 -21.33 15.34 4.34
N GLN A 280 -21.74 14.20 4.89
CA GLN A 280 -20.87 13.24 5.53
C GLN A 280 -20.40 12.24 4.47
N ASN A 281 -19.09 12.13 4.28
CA ASN A 281 -18.55 11.01 3.54
C ASN A 281 -18.63 9.76 4.43
N SER A 282 -19.40 8.75 4.02
CA SER A 282 -19.56 7.48 4.75
C SER A 282 -18.22 6.81 5.08
N ASP A 283 -17.18 7.08 4.29
CA ASP A 283 -15.85 6.53 4.49
C ASP A 283 -15.07 7.26 5.61
N VAL A 284 -15.41 8.52 5.91
CA VAL A 284 -14.61 9.45 6.74
C VAL A 284 -14.95 9.38 8.24
N VAL A 285 -16.19 9.06 8.62
CA VAL A 285 -16.70 9.49 9.94
C VAL A 285 -16.16 8.66 11.13
N LYS A 286 -15.74 7.40 10.94
CA LYS A 286 -15.25 6.57 12.08
C LYS A 286 -13.97 5.78 11.81
N MET A 287 -13.86 5.11 10.66
CA MET A 287 -12.71 4.25 10.37
C MET A 287 -11.47 5.05 9.97
N GLN A 288 -11.62 6.09 9.15
CA GLN A 288 -10.47 6.86 8.66
C GLN A 288 -9.90 7.82 9.71
N HIS A 289 -10.73 8.35 10.61
CA HIS A 289 -10.24 9.21 11.69
C HIS A 289 -9.21 8.51 12.57
N SER A 290 -9.46 7.25 12.98
CA SER A 290 -8.49 6.47 13.77
C SER A 290 -7.22 6.09 12.99
N TYR A 291 -7.25 6.16 11.65
CA TYR A 291 -6.06 6.02 10.84
C TYR A 291 -5.23 7.31 10.85
N TRP A 292 -5.85 8.47 10.60
CA TRP A 292 -5.13 9.73 10.43
C TRP A 292 -4.67 10.39 11.73
N THR A 293 -5.33 10.13 12.86
CA THR A 293 -4.94 10.71 14.15
C THR A 293 -4.01 9.80 14.96
N TRP A 294 -3.47 8.74 14.36
CA TRP A 294 -2.62 7.80 15.07
C TRP A 294 -1.22 8.35 15.27
N ASP A 295 -0.76 8.35 16.52
CA ASP A 295 0.57 8.76 16.91
C ASP A 295 1.49 7.53 17.04
N ALA A 296 2.11 7.13 15.94
CA ALA A 296 3.01 5.98 15.91
C ALA A 296 4.23 6.16 16.84
N ALA A 297 4.74 7.39 16.98
CA ALA A 297 5.88 7.68 17.86
C ALA A 297 5.49 7.51 19.33
N GLY A 298 4.40 8.16 19.77
CA GLY A 298 3.94 8.09 21.14
C GLY A 298 3.51 6.68 21.57
N VAL A 299 2.97 5.86 20.66
CA VAL A 299 2.70 4.44 20.96
C VAL A 299 4.00 3.66 21.11
N ALA A 300 4.96 3.83 20.20
CA ALA A 300 6.24 3.13 20.27
C ALA A 300 7.04 3.46 21.55
N GLU A 301 7.06 4.73 21.95
CA GLU A 301 7.68 5.18 23.21
C GLU A 301 7.01 4.54 24.43
N LYS A 302 5.67 4.57 24.52
CA LYS A 302 4.93 3.93 25.62
C LYS A 302 5.15 2.43 25.66
N THR A 303 5.18 1.77 24.51
CA THR A 303 5.46 0.33 24.42
C THR A 303 6.86 0.01 24.93
N LEU A 304 7.89 0.79 24.55
CA LEU A 304 9.24 0.60 25.06
C LEU A 304 9.31 0.80 26.58
N ALA A 305 8.72 1.89 27.10
CA ALA A 305 8.67 2.16 28.53
C ALA A 305 7.99 1.03 29.32
N ALA A 306 6.89 0.48 28.80
CA ALA A 306 6.20 -0.65 29.43
C ALA A 306 7.07 -1.92 29.45
N LEU A 307 7.85 -2.18 28.40
CA LEU A 307 8.74 -3.33 28.32
C LEU A 307 9.99 -3.21 29.20
N ILE A 308 10.43 -2.00 29.54
CA ILE A 308 11.53 -1.76 30.50
C ILE A 308 11.12 -2.14 31.93
N VAL A 309 9.83 -1.97 32.26
CA VAL A 309 9.29 -2.19 33.61
C VAL A 309 8.82 -3.64 33.84
N ALA A 310 8.59 -4.41 32.78
CA ALA A 310 8.07 -5.78 32.80
C ALA A 310 9.18 -6.84 32.96
#